data_AF-A0AA95H7K7-F1
#
_entry.id   AF-A0AA95H7K7-F1
#
_cell.length_a   1.000
_cell.length_b   1.000
_cell.length_c   1.000
_cell.angle_alpha   90.00
_cell.angle_beta   90.00
_cell.angle_gamma   90.00
#
_symmetry.space_group_name_H-M   'P 1'
#
loop_
_entity.id
_entity.type
_entity.pdbx_description
1 polymer ?
#
loop_
_entity_poly.entity_id
_entity_poly.type
_entity_poly.pdbx_seq_one_letter_code
_entity_poly.pdbx_strand_id
1 'polypeptide(L)'
;MQNSTNQPLEIEVDITVDRHSIEEKWTINLAEEGIEVQKKAPTHPIAKLSLTRETLDNLRVGGLDLDTAIATEQIYISDSKIDLNDLKQYLPQIVNQINY
;
A
#
# COMPACT_ATOMS: atom_id res chain seq x y z
N MET A 1 -6.23 11.77 -30.83
CA MET A 1 -5.44 10.88 -29.94
C MET A 1 -5.99 11.08 -28.54
N GLN A 2 -6.25 9.98 -27.83
CA GLN A 2 -7.01 9.94 -26.58
C GLN A 2 -6.31 10.79 -25.50
N ASN A 3 -7.09 11.62 -24.79
CA ASN A 3 -6.61 12.29 -23.59
C ASN A 3 -6.14 11.20 -22.62
N SER A 4 -4.85 11.21 -22.31
CA SER A 4 -4.25 10.44 -21.25
C SER A 4 -5.05 10.67 -19.98
N THR A 5 -5.75 9.63 -19.57
CA THR A 5 -6.53 9.57 -18.35
C THR A 5 -5.63 9.93 -17.17
N ASN A 6 -5.87 11.08 -16.53
CA ASN A 6 -5.50 11.35 -15.13
C ASN A 6 -6.30 10.39 -14.21
N GLN A 7 -6.24 9.09 -14.47
CA GLN A 7 -6.76 8.11 -13.55
C GLN A 7 -5.76 8.04 -12.39
N PRO A 8 -6.19 8.35 -11.15
CA PRO A 8 -5.33 8.19 -9.99
C PRO A 8 -4.84 6.75 -9.95
N LEU A 9 -3.55 6.56 -9.67
CA LEU A 9 -3.00 5.23 -9.50
C LEU A 9 -3.42 4.76 -8.11
N GLU A 10 -4.39 3.85 -8.05
CA GLU A 10 -4.92 3.31 -6.80
C GLU A 10 -4.08 2.12 -6.33
N ILE A 11 -3.58 2.14 -5.08
CA ILE A 11 -3.00 0.96 -4.42
C ILE A 11 -3.99 0.47 -3.37
N GLU A 12 -4.31 -0.82 -3.39
CA GLU A 12 -5.02 -1.49 -2.29
C GLU A 12 -4.04 -1.79 -1.17
N VAL A 13 -4.35 -1.39 0.06
CA VAL A 13 -3.65 -1.86 1.26
C VAL A 13 -4.64 -2.59 2.15
N ASP A 14 -4.47 -3.90 2.22
CA ASP A 14 -5.21 -4.79 3.11
C ASP A 14 -4.46 -4.89 4.44
N ILE A 15 -5.13 -4.48 5.52
CA ILE A 15 -4.70 -4.79 6.88
C ILE A 15 -5.30 -6.14 7.26
N THR A 16 -4.45 -7.10 7.56
CA THR A 16 -4.85 -8.47 7.81
C THR A 16 -4.50 -8.93 9.23
N VAL A 17 -5.29 -9.84 9.81
CA VAL A 17 -4.90 -10.54 11.05
C VAL A 17 -3.81 -11.58 10.73
N ASP A 18 -3.98 -12.24 9.59
CA ASP A 18 -3.14 -13.31 9.07
C ASP A 18 -3.16 -13.29 7.53
N ARG A 19 -2.53 -14.26 6.86
CA ARG A 19 -2.46 -14.30 5.38
C ARG A 19 -3.80 -14.51 4.67
N HIS A 20 -4.88 -14.83 5.40
CA HIS A 20 -6.18 -15.20 4.85
C HIS A 20 -7.33 -14.31 5.33
N SER A 21 -7.15 -13.54 6.40
CA SER A 21 -8.19 -12.77 7.06
C SER A 21 -7.95 -11.26 6.96
N ILE A 22 -8.69 -10.58 6.06
CA ILE A 22 -8.64 -9.12 5.91
C ILE A 22 -9.55 -8.48 6.98
N GLU A 23 -8.99 -7.58 7.80
CA GLU A 23 -9.77 -6.74 8.73
C GLU A 23 -10.23 -5.45 8.05
N GLU A 24 -9.31 -4.78 7.36
CA GLU A 24 -9.54 -3.44 6.82
C GLU A 24 -8.92 -3.28 5.44
N LYS A 25 -9.57 -2.46 4.62
CA LYS A 25 -9.08 -2.10 3.30
C LYS A 25 -8.91 -0.60 3.18
N TRP A 26 -7.76 -0.22 2.66
CA TRP A 26 -7.39 1.16 2.39
C TRP A 26 -7.07 1.32 0.92
N THR A 27 -7.47 2.44 0.36
CA THR A 27 -7.08 2.88 -0.97
C THR A 27 -6.10 4.02 -0.82
N ILE A 28 -4.98 3.89 -1.51
CA ILE A 28 -3.98 4.94 -1.65
C ILE A 28 -4.09 5.46 -3.08
N ASN A 29 -4.50 6.72 -3.24
CA ASN A 29 -4.45 7.37 -4.53
C ASN A 29 -3.11 8.09 -4.66
N LEU A 30 -2.29 7.67 -5.61
CA LEU A 30 -1.12 8.43 -6.02
C LEU A 30 -1.56 9.44 -7.09
N ALA A 31 -1.46 10.73 -6.76
CA ALA A 31 -1.72 11.85 -7.66
C ALA A 31 -0.44 12.70 -7.79
N GLU A 32 -0.36 13.54 -8.83
CA GLU A 32 0.78 14.46 -9.01
C GLU A 32 0.96 15.41 -7.81
N GLU A 33 -0.13 15.77 -7.14
CA GLU A 33 -0.13 16.68 -5.98
C GLU A 33 0.19 15.98 -4.65
N GLY A 34 0.31 14.64 -4.64
CA GLY A 34 0.67 13.87 -3.46
C GLY A 34 -0.09 12.56 -3.31
N ILE A 35 -0.06 12.03 -2.09
CA ILE A 35 -0.69 10.76 -1.73
C ILE A 35 -1.94 11.04 -0.91
N GLU A 36 -3.07 10.51 -1.34
CA GLU A 36 -4.32 10.53 -0.59
C GLU A 36 -4.66 9.13 -0.09
N VAL A 37 -5.08 9.02 1.17
CA VAL A 37 -5.42 7.74 1.81
C VAL A 37 -6.88 7.73 2.22
N GLN A 38 -7.61 6.71 1.79
CA GLN A 38 -9.04 6.57 2.04
C GLN A 38 -9.36 5.18 2.59
N LYS A 39 -10.19 5.12 3.63
CA LYS A 39 -10.66 3.86 4.24
C LYS A 39 -11.81 3.25 3.42
N LYS A 40 -11.51 2.82 2.19
CA LYS A 40 -12.45 2.18 1.27
C LYS A 40 -11.70 1.18 0.39
N ALA A 41 -12.45 0.29 -0.26
CA ALA A 41 -11.91 -0.56 -1.31
C ALA A 41 -11.66 0.25 -2.59
N PRO A 42 -10.54 0.02 -3.29
CA PRO A 42 -10.27 0.66 -4.57
C PRO A 42 -11.18 0.11 -5.65
N THR A 43 -11.39 0.88 -6.70
CA THR A 43 -12.21 0.44 -7.84
C THR A 43 -11.36 -0.34 -8.83
N HIS A 44 -10.13 0.13 -9.07
CA HIS A 44 -9.20 -0.46 -10.02
C HIS A 44 -7.77 -0.38 -9.45
N PRO A 45 -7.42 -1.19 -8.45
CA PRO A 45 -6.09 -1.18 -7.89
C PRO A 45 -5.05 -1.57 -8.95
N ILE A 46 -3.96 -0.82 -8.98
CA ILE A 46 -2.77 -1.08 -9.77
C ILE A 46 -1.74 -1.91 -9.02
N ALA A 47 -1.87 -2.03 -7.70
CA ALA A 47 -1.10 -2.92 -6.85
C ALA A 47 -1.90 -3.22 -5.60
N LYS A 48 -1.60 -4.36 -4.98
CA LYS A 48 -2.17 -4.76 -3.71
C LYS A 48 -1.06 -5.07 -2.73
N LEU A 49 -1.15 -4.46 -1.56
CA LEU A 49 -0.27 -4.65 -0.42
C LEU A 49 -1.08 -5.31 0.68
N SER A 50 -0.57 -6.38 1.27
CA SER A 50 -1.19 -7.02 2.43
C SER A 50 -0.18 -7.13 3.56
N LEU A 51 -0.54 -6.61 4.73
CA LEU A 51 0.30 -6.62 5.91
C LEU A 51 -0.54 -6.60 7.19
N THR A 52 0.07 -6.99 8.31
CA THR A 52 -0.60 -6.91 9.62
C THR A 52 -0.43 -5.52 10.24
N ARG A 53 -1.28 -5.20 11.24
CA ARG A 53 -1.09 -3.98 12.05
C ARG A 53 0.27 -3.96 12.75
N GLU A 54 0.75 -5.10 13.22
CA GLU A 54 2.07 -5.22 13.86
C GLU A 54 3.18 -4.83 12.88
N THR A 55 3.14 -5.34 11.64
CA THR A 55 4.09 -4.95 10.59
C THR A 55 4.01 -3.44 10.33
N LEU A 56 2.80 -2.89 10.22
CA LEU A 56 2.59 -1.46 9.98
C LEU A 56 3.18 -0.59 11.11
N ASP A 57 2.94 -0.95 12.37
CA ASP A 57 3.51 -0.26 13.54
C ASP A 57 5.03 -0.36 13.58
N ASN A 58 5.59 -1.55 13.33
CA ASN A 58 7.04 -1.76 13.29
C ASN A 58 7.71 -0.92 12.20
N LEU A 59 7.10 -0.80 11.03
CA LEU A 59 7.57 0.08 9.96
C LEU A 59 7.51 1.56 10.37
N ARG A 60 6.42 1.97 11.04
CA ARG A 60 6.22 3.36 11.47
C ARG A 60 7.24 3.82 12.52
N VAL A 61 7.55 2.96 13.49
CA VAL A 61 8.53 3.28 14.54
C VAL A 61 9.98 3.02 14.09
N GLY A 62 10.19 2.54 12.87
CA GLY A 62 11.51 2.19 12.33
C GLY A 62 12.11 0.93 12.97
N GLY A 63 11.30 0.10 13.63
CA GLY A 63 11.71 -1.20 14.20
C GLY A 63 11.84 -2.31 13.15
N LEU A 64 11.23 -2.12 11.97
CA LEU A 64 11.36 -2.98 10.81
C LEU A 64 11.66 -2.13 9.57
N ASP A 65 12.64 -2.55 8.79
CA ASP A 65 12.95 -1.96 7.49
C ASP A 65 12.02 -2.52 6.39
N LEU A 66 11.68 -1.70 5.39
CA LEU A 66 10.75 -2.08 4.32
C LEU A 66 11.28 -3.22 3.46
N ASP A 67 12.56 -3.21 3.10
CA ASP A 67 13.16 -4.29 2.31
C ASP A 67 13.15 -5.59 3.10
N THR A 68 13.42 -5.52 4.41
CA THR A 68 13.33 -6.67 5.32
C THR A 68 11.89 -7.18 5.43
N ALA A 69 10.90 -6.29 5.55
CA ALA A 69 9.49 -6.66 5.65
C ALA A 69 8.99 -7.39 4.38
N ILE A 70 9.42 -6.94 3.21
CA ILE A 70 9.11 -7.60 1.93
C ILE A 70 9.85 -8.93 1.82
N ALA A 71 11.17 -8.96 2.13
CA ALA A 71 11.99 -10.17 2.02
C ALA A 71 11.57 -11.29 2.99
N THR A 72 11.03 -10.91 4.15
CA THR A 72 10.51 -11.85 5.17
C THR A 72 9.01 -12.13 5.02
N GLU A 73 8.42 -11.71 3.90
CA GLU A 73 6.99 -11.93 3.57
C GLU A 73 6.01 -11.38 4.62
N GLN A 74 6.40 -10.33 5.35
CA GLN A 74 5.53 -9.58 6.27
C GLN A 74 4.70 -8.54 5.53
N ILE A 75 5.20 -8.05 4.39
CA ILE A 75 4.42 -7.32 3.38
C ILE A 75 4.32 -8.22 2.16
N TYR A 76 3.10 -8.62 1.82
CA TYR A 76 2.81 -9.34 0.59
C TYR A 76 2.37 -8.36 -0.49
N ILE A 77 2.97 -8.46 -1.68
CA ILE A 77 2.68 -7.58 -2.81
C ILE A 77 2.13 -8.44 -3.93
N SER A 78 0.90 -8.16 -4.38
CA SER A 78 0.27 -8.85 -5.50
C SER A 78 -0.30 -7.88 -6.52
N ASP A 79 -0.61 -8.41 -7.71
CA ASP A 79 -1.30 -7.69 -8.79
C ASP A 79 -0.66 -6.34 -9.16
N SER A 80 0.67 -6.23 -8.98
CA SER A 80 1.41 -4.99 -9.20
C SER A 80 1.65 -4.75 -10.68
N LYS A 81 1.05 -3.66 -11.18
CA LYS A 81 1.29 -3.05 -12.50
C LYS A 81 2.28 -1.89 -12.42
N ILE A 82 2.73 -1.52 -11.22
CA ILE A 82 3.79 -0.57 -10.96
C ILE A 82 5.09 -1.31 -10.61
N ASP A 83 6.23 -0.71 -10.93
CA ASP A 83 7.54 -1.24 -10.55
C ASP A 83 7.68 -1.29 -9.02
N LEU A 84 8.32 -2.34 -8.52
CA LEU A 84 8.51 -2.52 -7.09
C LEU A 84 9.35 -1.39 -6.47
N ASN A 85 10.34 -0.86 -7.19
CA ASN A 85 11.17 0.22 -6.68
C ASN A 85 10.38 1.54 -6.61
N ASP A 86 9.51 1.78 -7.59
CA ASP A 86 8.60 2.93 -7.56
C ASP A 86 7.61 2.78 -6.40
N LEU A 87 7.01 1.60 -6.21
CA LEU A 87 6.10 1.32 -5.10
C LEU A 87 6.77 1.55 -3.74
N LYS A 88 8.03 1.11 -3.58
CA LYS A 88 8.82 1.31 -2.36
C LYS A 88 9.03 2.78 -2.00
N GLN A 89 9.10 3.68 -2.98
CA GLN A 89 9.21 5.12 -2.70
C GLN A 89 7.96 5.69 -2.02
N TYR A 90 6.80 5.08 -2.26
CA TYR A 90 5.53 5.49 -1.66
C TYR A 90 5.25 4.80 -0.32
N LEU A 91 5.82 3.62 -0.06
CA LEU A 91 5.56 2.83 1.15
C LEU A 91 5.73 3.60 2.47
N PRO A 92 6.82 4.38 2.71
CA PRO A 92 6.95 5.14 3.95
C PRO A 92 5.81 6.14 4.16
N GLN A 93 5.35 6.79 3.08
CA GLN A 93 4.25 7.74 3.15
C GLN A 93 2.91 7.03 3.41
N ILE A 94 2.69 5.89 2.74
CA ILE A 94 1.51 5.02 2.96
C ILE A 94 1.43 4.60 4.43
N VAL A 95 2.53 4.07 4.99
CA VAL A 95 2.63 3.60 6.38
C VAL A 95 2.27 4.73 7.37
N ASN A 96 2.74 5.95 7.11
CA ASN A 96 2.50 7.09 7.99
C ASN A 96 1.08 7.67 7.88
N GLN A 97 0.38 7.44 6.78
CA GLN A 97 -0.96 8.01 6.54
C GLN A 97 -2.11 7.08 6.99
N ILE A 98 -1.89 5.76 7.05
CA ILE A 98 -2.91 4.80 7.51
C ILE A 98 -3.09 4.92 9.03
N ASN A 99 -4.18 5.56 9.47
CA ASN A 99 -4.52 5.69 10.89
C ASN A 99 -5.72 4.79 11.23
N TYR A 100 -5.60 3.97 12.28
CA TYR A 100 -6.62 3.00 12.71
C TYR A 100 -7.01 3.17 14.17
#